data_AF-A0A2N3W4F0-F1
#
_entry.id   AF-A0A2N3W4F0-F1
#
_cell.length_a   1.000
_cell.length_b   1.000
_cell.length_c   1.000
_cell.angle_alpha   90.00
_cell.angle_beta   90.00
_cell.angle_gamma   90.00
#
_symmetry.space_group_name_H-M   'P 1'
#
loop_
_entity.id
_entity.type
_entity.pdbx_description
1 polymer ?
#
loop_
_entity_poly.entity_id
_entity_poly.type
_entity_poly.pdbx_seq_one_letter_code
_entity_poly.pdbx_strand_id
1 'polypeptide(L)'
;MDMDSRTAPPRIPCPRTPAAAAFFDVEGTLLAVPGLPEPCRDEPGPPLGRLWHAPVLAALHDHAARGHLVVLVTPSSAAAVAPLARELGADAVLCARPRSPMRGQGKGYAARALLREHALLAADCYAYADEAADLPLLAEVGHSVVVGEDPVLLRHARRGNWARLPGPVPREM
;
A
#
# COMPACT_ATOMS: atom_id res chain seq x y z
N MET A 1 -31.48 2.43 49.95
CA MET A 1 -30.92 1.15 49.50
C MET A 1 -31.81 0.70 48.35
N ASP A 2 -31.47 0.73 47.07
CA ASP A 2 -30.26 0.99 46.29
C ASP A 2 -30.75 1.38 44.87
N MET A 3 -30.37 2.52 44.32
CA MET A 3 -29.22 2.74 43.42
C MET A 3 -29.32 2.04 42.04
N ASP A 4 -30.17 2.62 41.20
CA ASP A 4 -29.98 2.91 39.76
C ASP A 4 -28.80 2.18 39.06
N SER A 5 -29.05 0.96 38.58
CA SER A 5 -28.15 0.24 37.67
C SER A 5 -28.51 0.55 36.21
N ARG A 6 -28.22 1.77 35.77
CA ARG A 6 -28.22 2.13 34.35
C ARG A 6 -26.92 1.66 33.70
N THR A 7 -26.96 0.49 33.07
CA THR A 7 -25.91 0.03 32.16
C THR A 7 -25.75 1.06 31.03
N ALA A 8 -24.63 1.79 31.03
CA ALA A 8 -24.31 2.70 29.94
C ALA A 8 -24.23 1.92 28.61
N PRO A 9 -24.75 2.45 27.50
CA PRO A 9 -24.63 1.80 26.20
C PRO A 9 -23.15 1.65 25.82
N PRO A 10 -22.76 0.59 25.08
CA PRO A 10 -21.38 0.43 24.62
C PRO A 10 -20.99 1.68 23.83
N ARG A 11 -19.89 2.33 24.26
CA ARG A 11 -19.35 3.48 23.54
C ARG A 11 -18.91 2.99 22.17
N ILE A 12 -19.65 3.35 21.12
CA ILE A 12 -19.23 3.14 19.73
C ILE A 12 -17.88 3.85 19.61
N PRO A 13 -16.77 3.15 19.30
CA PRO A 13 -15.50 3.82 19.09
C PRO A 13 -15.69 4.85 17.98
N CYS A 14 -15.43 6.12 18.29
CA CYS A 14 -15.38 7.15 17.27
C CYS A 14 -14.32 6.69 16.25
N PRO A 15 -14.59 6.71 14.94
CA PRO A 15 -13.59 6.32 13.95
C PRO A 15 -12.35 7.18 14.19
N ARG A 16 -11.25 6.56 14.62
CA ARG A 16 -10.00 7.28 14.81
C ARG A 16 -9.56 7.74 13.44
N THR A 17 -9.43 9.05 13.25
CA THR A 17 -8.81 9.60 12.05
C THR A 17 -7.39 9.02 11.97
N PRO A 18 -6.99 8.39 10.85
CA PRO A 18 -5.64 7.87 10.73
C PRO A 18 -4.64 9.02 10.83
N ALA A 19 -3.51 8.78 11.51
CA ALA A 19 -2.47 9.80 11.64
C ALA A 19 -1.58 9.91 10.38
N ALA A 20 -1.56 8.87 9.55
CA ALA A 20 -0.74 8.77 8.34
C ALA A 20 -1.32 7.74 7.36
N ALA A 21 -0.80 7.74 6.13
CA ALA A 21 -1.04 6.70 5.14
C ALA A 21 0.28 6.01 4.75
N ALA A 22 0.19 4.74 4.39
CA ALA A 22 1.26 3.95 3.81
C ALA A 22 0.80 3.36 2.47
N PHE A 23 1.46 3.79 1.39
CA PHE A 23 1.19 3.37 0.03
C PHE A 23 2.12 2.22 -0.35
N PHE A 24 1.55 1.12 -0.83
CA PHE A 24 2.30 -0.06 -1.27
C PHE A 24 2.03 -0.28 -2.75
N ASP A 25 3.07 -0.11 -3.57
CA ASP A 25 3.05 -0.70 -4.89
C ASP A 25 2.88 -2.24 -4.78
N VAL A 26 2.13 -2.83 -5.69
CA VAL A 26 1.72 -4.24 -5.58
C VAL A 26 2.69 -5.15 -6.31
N GLU A 27 2.84 -4.98 -7.62
CA GLU A 27 3.69 -5.80 -8.48
C GLU A 27 5.19 -5.57 -8.21
N GLY A 28 6.00 -6.61 -8.03
CA GLY A 28 7.44 -6.47 -7.77
C GLY A 28 7.81 -5.96 -6.37
N THR A 29 6.89 -5.24 -5.71
CA THR A 29 7.07 -4.66 -4.38
C THR A 29 6.45 -5.51 -3.25
N LEU A 30 5.12 -5.58 -3.19
CA LEU A 30 4.38 -6.34 -2.17
C LEU A 30 4.25 -7.81 -2.56
N LEU A 31 4.08 -8.06 -3.85
CA LEU A 31 4.17 -9.38 -4.46
C LEU A 31 5.52 -9.55 -5.15
N ALA A 32 6.16 -10.70 -4.91
CA ALA A 32 7.36 -11.15 -5.61
C ALA A 32 7.05 -11.66 -7.05
N VAL A 33 6.06 -11.07 -7.72
CA VAL A 33 5.70 -11.36 -9.12
C VAL A 33 5.49 -10.05 -9.88
N PRO A 34 5.82 -10.01 -11.19
CA PRO A 34 5.77 -8.78 -11.99
C PRO A 34 4.35 -8.36 -12.40
N GLY A 35 3.32 -9.14 -12.06
CA GLY A 35 1.95 -8.90 -12.49
C GLY A 35 0.93 -9.73 -11.74
N LEU A 36 -0.26 -9.16 -11.54
CA LEU A 36 -1.42 -9.91 -11.06
C LEU A 36 -2.06 -10.71 -12.20
N PRO A 37 -2.39 -12.01 -11.99
CA PRO A 37 -3.25 -12.72 -12.91
C PRO A 37 -4.63 -12.07 -12.89
N GLU A 38 -5.16 -11.71 -14.06
CA GLU A 38 -6.55 -11.26 -14.16
C GLU A 38 -7.47 -12.41 -13.74
N PRO A 39 -8.46 -12.16 -12.87
CA PRO A 39 -9.33 -13.21 -12.38
C PRO A 39 -10.17 -13.74 -13.55
N CYS A 40 -10.04 -15.04 -13.83
CA CYS A 40 -11.08 -15.76 -14.56
C CYS A 40 -12.36 -15.67 -13.74
N ARG A 41 -13.49 -15.32 -14.38
CA ARG A 41 -14.75 -14.92 -13.72
C ARG A 41 -15.29 -15.92 -12.68
N ASP A 42 -14.83 -17.18 -12.71
CA ASP A 42 -15.43 -18.29 -11.98
C ASP A 42 -14.43 -19.13 -11.15
N GLU A 43 -13.14 -18.78 -11.09
CA GLU A 43 -12.17 -19.50 -10.24
C GLU A 43 -11.56 -18.62 -9.15
N PRO A 44 -11.45 -19.13 -7.90
CA PRO A 44 -10.66 -18.47 -6.88
C PRO A 44 -9.19 -18.43 -7.36
N GLY A 45 -8.60 -17.23 -7.37
CA GLY A 45 -7.21 -17.02 -7.76
C GLY A 45 -6.24 -17.89 -6.94
N PRO A 46 -5.01 -18.11 -7.44
CA PRO A 46 -4.04 -18.98 -6.77
C PRO A 46 -3.75 -18.50 -5.35
N PRO A 47 -3.42 -19.40 -4.40
CA PRO A 47 -3.09 -18.99 -3.04
C PRO A 47 -1.84 -18.09 -3.04
N LEU A 48 -2.05 -16.82 -2.70
CA LEU A 48 -1.04 -15.76 -2.81
C LEU A 48 -0.01 -15.78 -1.68
N GLY A 49 -0.26 -16.56 -0.62
CA GLY A 49 0.58 -16.65 0.57
C GLY A 49 2.07 -16.88 0.33
N ARG A 50 2.44 -17.59 -0.76
CA ARG A 50 3.85 -17.83 -1.13
C ARG A 50 4.47 -16.74 -2.00
N LEU A 51 3.67 -15.81 -2.50
CA LEU A 51 4.10 -14.73 -3.40
C LEU A 51 4.37 -13.43 -2.64
N TRP A 52 4.03 -13.34 -1.36
CA TRP A 52 4.30 -12.15 -0.57
C TRP A 52 5.80 -11.88 -0.40
N HIS A 53 6.19 -10.63 -0.62
CA HIS A 53 7.51 -10.16 -0.27
C HIS A 53 7.57 -9.85 1.23
N ALA A 54 8.13 -10.78 2.02
CA ALA A 54 8.04 -10.78 3.48
C ALA A 54 8.47 -9.46 4.16
N PRO A 55 9.56 -8.77 3.76
CA PRO A 55 9.92 -7.47 4.35
C PRO A 55 8.85 -6.40 4.15
N VAL A 56 8.24 -6.34 2.98
CA VAL A 56 7.19 -5.35 2.66
C VAL A 56 5.87 -5.72 3.34
N LEU A 57 5.54 -7.01 3.41
CA LEU A 57 4.37 -7.49 4.17
C LEU A 57 4.50 -7.16 5.67
N ALA A 58 5.69 -7.30 6.25
CA ALA A 58 5.95 -6.91 7.63
C ALA A 58 5.76 -5.40 7.85
N ALA A 59 6.24 -4.57 6.92
CA ALA A 59 6.01 -3.12 6.97
C ALA A 59 4.52 -2.75 6.88
N LEU A 60 3.76 -3.45 6.02
CA LEU A 60 2.31 -3.29 5.92
C LEU A 60 1.61 -3.58 7.25
N HIS A 61 1.95 -4.71 7.89
CA HIS A 61 1.37 -5.06 9.19
C HIS A 61 1.76 -4.09 10.31
N ASP A 62 2.99 -3.56 10.31
CA ASP A 62 3.41 -2.54 11.27
C ASP A 62 2.58 -1.25 11.11
N HIS A 63 2.38 -0.80 9.87
CA HIS A 63 1.53 0.36 9.58
C HIS A 63 0.08 0.14 10.02
N ALA A 64 -0.49 -1.04 9.75
CA ALA A 64 -1.83 -1.41 10.21
C ALA A 64 -1.93 -1.40 11.75
N ALA A 65 -0.93 -1.97 12.45
CA ALA A 65 -0.89 -2.00 13.91
C ALA A 65 -0.79 -0.60 14.54
N ARG A 66 -0.17 0.35 13.83
CA ARG A 66 -0.09 1.77 14.22
C ARG A 66 -1.35 2.57 13.89
N GLY A 67 -2.33 1.96 13.22
CA GLY A 67 -3.56 2.63 12.78
C GLY A 67 -3.33 3.62 11.63
N HIS A 68 -2.30 3.39 10.81
CA HIS A 68 -2.13 4.11 9.55
C HIS A 68 -3.10 3.55 8.51
N LEU A 69 -3.49 4.38 7.55
CA LEU A 69 -4.24 3.93 6.39
C LEU A 69 -3.34 3.09 5.48
N VAL A 70 -3.67 1.82 5.28
CA VAL A 70 -2.96 0.93 4.35
C VAL A 70 -3.58 1.04 2.96
N VAL A 71 -2.79 1.50 2.00
CA VAL A 71 -3.25 1.78 0.64
C VAL A 71 -2.47 0.94 -0.36
N LEU A 72 -3.16 0.11 -1.14
CA LEU A 72 -2.55 -0.61 -2.27
C LEU A 72 -2.59 0.27 -3.52
N VAL A 73 -1.48 0.31 -4.27
CA VAL A 73 -1.35 1.08 -5.50
C VAL A 73 -0.93 0.15 -6.63
N THR A 74 -1.69 0.10 -7.72
CA THR A 74 -1.43 -0.88 -8.78
C THR A 74 -1.93 -0.43 -10.16
N PRO A 75 -1.21 -0.71 -11.25
CA PRO A 75 -1.74 -0.58 -12.61
C PRO A 75 -2.83 -1.60 -12.94
N SER A 76 -3.02 -2.63 -12.12
CA SER A 76 -4.02 -3.67 -12.32
C SER A 76 -5.46 -3.18 -12.13
N SER A 77 -6.42 -3.96 -12.61
CA SER A 77 -7.84 -3.66 -12.48
C SER A 77 -8.33 -3.83 -11.04
N ALA A 78 -9.42 -3.14 -10.68
CA ALA A 78 -10.06 -3.30 -9.37
C ALA A 78 -10.45 -4.76 -9.10
N ALA A 79 -10.87 -5.50 -10.13
CA ALA A 79 -11.23 -6.91 -10.01
C ALA A 79 -10.02 -7.79 -9.66
N ALA A 80 -8.87 -7.52 -10.28
CA ALA A 80 -7.65 -8.29 -10.04
C ALA A 80 -7.07 -8.10 -8.63
N VAL A 81 -7.12 -6.88 -8.10
CA VAL A 81 -6.56 -6.58 -6.78
C VAL A 81 -7.54 -6.80 -5.62
N ALA A 82 -8.84 -6.92 -5.88
CA ALA A 82 -9.86 -7.08 -4.83
C ALA A 82 -9.61 -8.27 -3.87
N PRO A 83 -9.21 -9.47 -4.34
CA PRO A 83 -8.90 -10.58 -3.43
C PRO A 83 -7.74 -10.26 -2.49
N LEU A 84 -6.70 -9.59 -3.00
CA LEU A 84 -5.52 -9.19 -2.23
C LEU A 84 -5.89 -8.15 -1.16
N ALA A 85 -6.62 -7.11 -1.58
CA ALA A 85 -7.05 -6.06 -0.67
C ALA A 85 -7.85 -6.64 0.50
N ARG A 86 -8.72 -7.63 0.23
CA ARG A 86 -9.49 -8.33 1.26
C ARG A 86 -8.62 -9.23 2.14
N GLU A 87 -7.66 -9.95 1.58
CA GLU A 87 -6.73 -10.81 2.33
C GLU A 87 -5.86 -9.98 3.30
N LEU A 88 -5.36 -8.84 2.82
CA LEU A 88 -4.45 -7.97 3.58
C LEU A 88 -5.17 -6.97 4.50
N GLY A 89 -6.48 -6.84 4.37
CA GLY A 89 -7.25 -5.82 5.10
C GLY A 89 -6.87 -4.40 4.71
N ALA A 90 -6.57 -4.15 3.43
CA ALA A 90 -6.24 -2.82 2.94
C ALA A 90 -7.44 -1.87 3.07
N ASP A 91 -7.21 -0.67 3.59
CA ASP A 91 -8.26 0.35 3.77
C ASP A 91 -8.67 1.02 2.46
N ALA A 92 -7.73 1.12 1.52
CA ALA A 92 -7.98 1.71 0.20
C ALA A 92 -7.16 1.04 -0.90
N VAL A 93 -7.66 1.17 -2.14
CA VAL A 93 -7.01 0.66 -3.34
C VAL A 93 -7.03 1.72 -4.44
N LEU A 94 -5.85 2.12 -4.88
CA LEU A 94 -5.62 2.99 -6.03
C LEU A 94 -5.24 2.12 -7.23
N CYS A 95 -6.23 1.86 -8.09
CA CYS A 95 -6.09 0.98 -9.25
C CYS A 95 -6.39 1.71 -10.57
N ALA A 96 -6.03 1.09 -11.70
CA ALA A 96 -6.33 1.66 -13.00
C ALA A 96 -7.84 1.74 -13.28
N ARG A 97 -8.25 2.80 -13.98
CA ARG A 97 -9.63 3.01 -14.44
C ARG A 97 -9.64 3.27 -15.95
N PRO A 98 -10.76 3.01 -16.65
CA PRO A 98 -10.88 3.40 -18.06
C PRO A 98 -10.51 4.88 -18.24
N ARG A 99 -9.57 5.16 -19.14
CA ARG A 99 -9.04 6.52 -19.43
C ARG A 99 -8.22 7.19 -18.30
N SER A 100 -7.90 6.47 -17.22
CA SER A 100 -7.01 6.96 -16.16
C SER A 100 -5.96 5.88 -15.83
N PRO A 101 -4.78 5.92 -16.50
CA PRO A 101 -3.74 4.93 -16.27
C PRO A 101 -3.10 5.11 -14.88
N MET A 102 -3.02 4.02 -14.11
CA MET A 102 -2.38 4.01 -12.79
C MET A 102 -0.89 3.63 -12.90
N ARG A 103 -0.12 4.46 -13.61
CA ARG A 103 1.34 4.34 -13.78
C ARG A 103 1.97 5.72 -13.75
N GLY A 104 3.22 5.83 -13.28
CA GLY A 104 3.94 7.10 -13.29
C GLY A 104 3.18 8.20 -12.54
N GLN A 105 2.96 9.32 -13.23
CA GLN A 105 2.24 10.48 -12.70
C GLN A 105 0.82 10.13 -12.21
N GLY A 106 0.17 9.10 -12.79
CA GLY A 106 -1.13 8.63 -12.33
C GLY A 106 -1.11 8.17 -10.87
N LYS A 107 -0.06 7.44 -10.46
CA LYS A 107 0.11 6.99 -9.07
C LYS A 107 0.34 8.17 -8.13
N GLY A 108 1.20 9.13 -8.52
CA GLY A 108 1.43 10.34 -7.73
C GLY A 108 0.16 11.18 -7.52
N TYR A 109 -0.59 11.44 -8.59
CA TYR A 109 -1.86 12.17 -8.50
C TYR A 109 -2.89 11.48 -7.62
N ALA A 110 -2.98 10.16 -7.70
CA ALA A 110 -3.91 9.37 -6.89
C ALA A 110 -3.52 9.42 -5.40
N ALA A 111 -2.24 9.25 -5.07
CA ALA A 111 -1.74 9.37 -3.70
C ALA A 111 -2.02 10.77 -3.13
N ARG A 112 -1.69 11.83 -3.87
CA ARG A 112 -1.96 13.21 -3.47
C ARG A 112 -3.45 13.52 -3.30
N ALA A 113 -4.31 12.92 -4.12
CA ALA A 113 -5.75 13.06 -3.95
C ALA A 113 -6.22 12.42 -2.64
N LEU A 114 -5.76 11.21 -2.34
CA LEU A 114 -6.10 10.50 -1.11
C LEU A 114 -5.60 11.25 0.13
N LEU A 115 -4.36 11.76 0.11
CA LEU A 115 -3.83 12.55 1.23
C LEU A 115 -4.70 13.78 1.54
N ARG A 116 -5.16 14.47 0.50
CA ARG A 116 -6.06 15.63 0.66
C ARG A 116 -7.44 15.23 1.16
N GLU A 117 -8.01 14.14 0.67
CA GLU A 117 -9.31 13.63 1.09
C GLU A 117 -9.33 13.30 2.58
N HIS A 118 -8.25 12.71 3.10
CA HIS A 118 -8.11 12.34 4.50
C HIS A 118 -7.44 13.41 5.38
N ALA A 119 -7.14 14.59 4.83
CA ALA A 119 -6.42 15.68 5.50
C ALA A 119 -5.10 15.24 6.17
N LEU A 120 -4.36 14.34 5.51
CA LEU A 120 -3.10 13.79 5.99
C LEU A 120 -1.92 14.67 5.57
N LEU A 121 -0.94 14.80 6.47
CA LEU A 121 0.32 15.45 6.16
C LEU A 121 1.23 14.48 5.40
N ALA A 122 1.63 14.86 4.18
CA ALA A 122 2.54 14.09 3.35
C ALA A 122 3.84 13.72 4.09
N ALA A 123 4.35 14.63 4.93
CA ALA A 123 5.57 14.45 5.72
C ALA A 123 5.53 13.23 6.65
N ASP A 124 4.34 12.84 7.11
CA ASP A 124 4.14 11.70 8.02
C ASP A 124 3.75 10.41 7.28
N CYS A 125 3.65 10.46 5.95
CA CYS A 125 3.20 9.34 5.12
C CYS A 125 4.36 8.58 4.47
N TYR A 126 4.07 7.36 4.04
CA TYR A 126 5.07 6.37 3.58
C TYR A 126 4.70 5.84 2.20
N ALA A 127 5.70 5.51 1.39
CA ALA A 127 5.48 4.85 0.10
C ALA A 127 6.58 3.83 -0.18
N TYR A 128 6.19 2.65 -0.65
CA TYR A 128 7.07 1.53 -0.98
C TYR A 128 6.92 1.20 -2.46
N ALA A 129 8.03 1.19 -3.20
CA ALA A 129 8.06 0.81 -4.61
C ALA A 129 9.44 0.28 -5.05
N ASP A 130 9.47 -0.53 -6.10
CA ASP A 130 10.66 -1.21 -6.61
C ASP A 130 11.19 -0.65 -7.94
N GLU A 131 10.35 0.04 -8.72
CA GLU A 131 10.73 0.56 -10.04
C GLU A 131 10.74 2.10 -10.16
N ALA A 132 11.61 2.61 -11.04
CA ALA A 132 11.74 4.04 -11.31
C ALA A 132 10.46 4.70 -11.83
N ALA A 133 9.55 3.92 -12.42
CA ALA A 133 8.25 4.42 -12.86
C ALA A 133 7.43 4.99 -11.70
N ASP A 134 7.70 4.57 -10.46
CA ASP A 134 6.97 4.99 -9.27
C ASP A 134 7.60 6.17 -8.53
N LEU A 135 8.63 6.80 -9.10
CA LEU A 135 9.17 8.06 -8.59
C LEU A 135 8.10 9.13 -8.29
N PRO A 136 7.06 9.33 -9.13
CA PRO A 136 5.99 10.27 -8.81
C PRO A 136 5.16 9.87 -7.59
N LEU A 137 5.01 8.58 -7.28
CA LEU A 137 4.38 8.12 -6.03
C LEU A 137 5.30 8.40 -4.84
N LEU A 138 6.57 7.99 -4.95
CA LEU A 138 7.57 8.14 -3.88
C LEU A 138 7.81 9.60 -3.50
N ALA A 139 7.68 10.54 -4.45
CA ALA A 139 7.88 11.96 -4.24
C ALA A 139 6.71 12.68 -3.52
N GLU A 140 5.55 12.04 -3.37
CA GLU A 140 4.37 12.64 -2.73
C GLU A 140 4.36 12.48 -1.20
N VAL A 141 5.34 11.76 -0.64
CA VAL A 141 5.39 11.42 0.79
C VAL A 141 6.74 11.79 1.42
N GLY A 142 6.76 11.91 2.76
CA GLY A 142 7.96 12.21 3.54
C GLY A 142 8.87 11.01 3.78
N HIS A 143 8.31 9.78 3.75
CA HIS A 143 9.03 8.54 4.04
C HIS A 143 8.99 7.57 2.85
N SER A 144 9.77 7.86 1.83
CA SER A 144 9.92 6.98 0.66
C SER A 144 10.84 5.79 0.98
N VAL A 145 10.43 4.60 0.57
CA VAL A 145 11.17 3.34 0.76
C VAL A 145 11.37 2.65 -0.59
N VAL A 146 12.63 2.47 -0.96
CA VAL A 146 13.02 1.75 -2.18
C VAL A 146 13.12 0.26 -1.87
N VAL A 147 12.43 -0.56 -2.65
CA VAL A 147 12.48 -2.02 -2.56
C VAL A 147 13.36 -2.55 -3.69
N GLY A 148 14.38 -3.34 -3.38
CA GLY A 148 15.28 -3.89 -4.40
C GLY A 148 16.38 -2.95 -4.87
N GLU A 149 16.77 -3.11 -6.14
CA GLU A 149 18.05 -2.60 -6.67
C GLU A 149 17.93 -1.75 -7.94
N ASP A 150 16.75 -1.19 -8.23
CA ASP A 150 16.59 -0.28 -9.38
C ASP A 150 17.62 0.87 -9.31
N PRO A 151 18.48 1.02 -10.33
CA PRO A 151 19.62 1.93 -10.25
C PRO A 151 19.22 3.41 -10.22
N VAL A 152 18.02 3.76 -10.69
CA VAL A 152 17.48 5.12 -10.60
C VAL A 152 17.00 5.36 -9.17
N LEU A 153 16.19 4.47 -8.61
CA LEU A 153 15.73 4.57 -7.22
C LEU A 153 16.91 4.56 -6.23
N LEU A 154 17.93 3.72 -6.45
CA LEU A 154 19.15 3.72 -5.64
C LEU A 154 19.90 5.04 -5.71
N ARG A 155 19.90 5.74 -6.85
CA ARG A 155 20.48 7.09 -6.95
C ARG A 155 19.68 8.10 -6.12
N HIS A 156 18.36 8.02 -6.13
CA HIS A 156 17.51 8.84 -5.27
C HIS A 156 17.74 8.54 -3.78
N ALA A 157 17.80 7.27 -3.40
CA ALA A 157 18.07 6.86 -2.02
C ALA A 157 19.47 7.22 -1.52
N ARG A 158 20.47 7.35 -2.40
CA ARG A 158 21.80 7.86 -2.04
C ARG A 158 21.85 9.37 -1.87
N ARG A 159 21.00 10.10 -2.59
CA ARG A 159 20.98 11.57 -2.60
C ARG A 159 20.03 12.15 -1.56
N GLY A 160 18.99 11.42 -1.18
CA GLY A 160 18.02 11.79 -0.15
C GLY A 160 18.00 10.80 1.01
N ASN A 161 17.13 11.05 1.99
CA ASN A 161 16.95 10.17 3.15
C ASN A 161 15.93 9.05 2.89
N TRP A 162 15.94 8.43 1.69
CA TRP A 162 15.01 7.33 1.41
C TRP A 162 15.54 6.04 2.01
N ALA A 163 14.67 5.31 2.69
CA ALA A 163 15.00 4.01 3.24
C ALA A 163 15.08 2.96 2.14
N ARG A 164 15.68 1.81 2.45
CA ARG A 164 15.84 0.69 1.51
C ARG A 164 15.44 -0.62 2.16
N LEU A 165 14.72 -1.44 1.40
CA LEU A 165 14.46 -2.85 1.71
C LEU A 165 15.07 -3.71 0.60
N PRO A 166 15.51 -4.95 0.90
CA PRO A 166 15.91 -5.89 -0.13
C PRO A 166 14.73 -6.14 -1.08
N GLY A 167 15.02 -6.48 -2.33
CA GLY A 167 14.00 -6.91 -3.28
C GLY A 167 13.68 -8.39 -3.10
N PRO A 168 12.61 -8.89 -3.76
CA PRO A 168 12.34 -10.31 -3.79
C PRO A 168 13.53 -11.08 -4.36
N VAL A 169 13.94 -12.14 -3.66
CA VAL A 169 14.97 -13.05 -4.18
C VAL A 169 14.46 -13.71 -5.47
N PRO A 170 15.25 -13.72 -6.57
CA PRO A 170 14.90 -14.49 -7.74
C PRO A 170 14.70 -15.94 -7.33
N ARG A 171 13.56 -16.54 -7.70
CA ARG A 171 13.37 -17.97 -7.49
C ARG A 171 14.36 -18.69 -8.39
N GLU A 172 15.29 -19.44 -7.79
CA GLU A 172 16.09 -20.40 -8.54
C GLU A 172 15.13 -21.36 -9.26
N MET A 173 15.30 -21.49 -10.57
CA MET A 173 14.49 -22.37 -11.44
C MET A 173 14.82 -23.84 -11.19
#